data_AF-A0A0F5LGU1-F1
#
_entry.id   AF-A0A0F5LGU1-F1
#
_cell.length_a   1.000
_cell.length_b   1.000
_cell.length_c   1.000
_cell.angle_alpha   90.00
_cell.angle_beta   90.00
_cell.angle_gamma   90.00
#
_symmetry.space_group_name_H-M   'P 1'
#
loop_
_entity.id
_entity.type
_entity.pdbx_description
1 polymer ?
#
loop_
_entity_poly.entity_id
_entity_poly.type
_entity_poly.pdbx_seq_one_letter_code
_entity_poly.pdbx_strand_id
1 'polypeptide(L)'
;MTDEKRQPFYTPPPAPGILPDGKRVFVSTDHASHWPVGCASVVVALSEEQARGLLDAELRAHGLNPNEPYTLKEIGQGEPVAIVLCDGQY
;
A
#
# COMPACT_ATOMS: atom_id res chain seq x y z
N MET A 1 -49.68 13.02 -6.76
CA MET A 1 -48.61 12.94 -5.74
C MET A 1 -47.75 11.75 -6.15
N THR A 2 -46.79 12.01 -7.05
CA THR A 2 -45.94 10.99 -7.67
C THR A 2 -44.82 10.64 -6.71
N ASP A 3 -44.85 9.41 -6.22
CA ASP A 3 -43.84 8.83 -5.35
C ASP A 3 -42.67 8.36 -6.22
N GLU A 4 -41.67 9.24 -6.34
CA GLU A 4 -40.45 9.00 -7.10
C GLU A 4 -39.55 8.09 -6.24
N LYS A 5 -39.67 6.78 -6.46
CA LYS A 5 -38.81 5.76 -5.84
C LYS A 5 -37.34 6.05 -6.17
N ARG A 6 -36.65 6.76 -5.28
CA ARG A 6 -35.18 6.81 -5.24
C ARG A 6 -34.67 5.38 -5.02
N GLN A 7 -34.14 4.77 -6.07
CA GLN A 7 -33.38 3.53 -5.89
C GLN A 7 -32.14 3.84 -5.05
N PRO A 8 -31.76 2.97 -4.09
CA PRO A 8 -30.50 3.14 -3.37
C PRO A 8 -29.36 3.10 -4.38
N PHE A 9 -28.42 4.05 -4.25
CA PHE A 9 -27.23 4.13 -5.08
C PHE A 9 -26.45 2.81 -4.98
N TYR A 10 -26.61 1.94 -5.98
CA TYR A 10 -25.76 0.77 -6.11
C TYR A 10 -24.37 1.28 -6.50
N THR A 11 -23.43 1.18 -5.55
CA THR A 11 -22.02 1.36 -5.84
C THR A 11 -21.49 -0.05 -6.07
N PRO A 12 -21.02 -0.40 -7.28
CA PRO A 12 -20.39 -1.70 -7.48
C PRO A 12 -19.24 -1.85 -6.48
N PRO A 13 -19.01 -3.05 -5.94
CA PRO A 13 -17.82 -3.27 -5.13
C PRO A 13 -16.59 -2.84 -5.96
N PRO A 14 -15.60 -2.18 -5.33
CA PRO A 14 -14.39 -1.80 -6.05
C PRO A 14 -13.79 -3.04 -6.72
N ALA A 15 -13.09 -2.83 -7.83
CA ALA A 15 -12.37 -3.92 -8.47
C ALA A 15 -11.46 -4.60 -7.41
N PRO A 16 -11.30 -5.93 -7.45
CA PRO A 16 -10.45 -6.62 -6.51
C PRO A 16 -9.04 -6.00 -6.51
N GLY A 17 -8.47 -5.72 -5.34
CA GLY A 17 -7.19 -5.01 -5.21
C GLY A 17 -7.27 -3.50 -5.02
N ILE A 18 -8.47 -2.92 -5.04
CA ILE A 18 -8.68 -1.48 -4.82
C ILE A 18 -9.49 -1.30 -3.55
N LEU A 19 -8.92 -0.60 -2.56
CA LEU A 19 -9.63 -0.14 -1.37
C LEU A 19 -10.85 0.71 -1.79
N PRO A 20 -11.90 0.82 -0.95
CA PRO A 20 -13.16 1.49 -1.31
C PRO A 20 -13.01 2.92 -1.87
N ASP A 21 -11.86 3.54 -1.63
CA ASP A 21 -11.49 4.89 -2.04
C ASP A 21 -10.48 4.96 -3.20
N GLY A 22 -10.23 3.85 -3.90
CA GLY A 22 -9.30 3.82 -5.03
C GLY A 22 -7.85 3.47 -4.66
N LYS A 23 -7.53 3.34 -3.37
CA LYS A 23 -6.15 3.10 -2.91
C LYS A 23 -5.74 1.63 -3.07
N ARG A 24 -4.44 1.40 -3.17
CA ARG A 24 -3.79 0.10 -3.31
C ARG A 24 -2.75 -0.05 -2.20
N VAL A 25 -2.33 -1.29 -1.94
CA VAL A 25 -1.31 -1.59 -0.94
C VAL A 25 -0.02 -1.95 -1.65
N PHE A 26 1.06 -1.25 -1.30
CA PHE A 26 2.42 -1.51 -1.75
C PHE A 26 3.27 -1.91 -0.57
N VAL A 27 4.25 -2.79 -0.80
CA VAL A 27 5.22 -3.20 0.22
C VAL A 27 6.64 -3.09 -0.30
N SER A 28 7.56 -2.76 0.60
CA SER A 28 9.01 -2.79 0.35
C SER A 28 9.69 -3.47 1.53
N THR A 29 10.70 -4.29 1.25
CA THR A 29 11.49 -5.03 2.26
C THR A 29 13.00 -4.81 2.11
N ASP A 30 13.40 -3.90 1.22
CA ASP A 30 14.77 -3.69 0.75
C ASP A 30 15.18 -2.21 0.74
N HIS A 31 14.40 -1.35 1.40
CA HIS A 31 14.75 0.05 1.61
C HIS A 31 15.81 0.23 2.70
N ALA A 32 16.40 1.42 2.76
CA ALA A 32 17.37 1.79 3.80
C ALA A 32 16.80 1.56 5.21
N SER A 33 17.63 1.07 6.12
CA SER A 33 17.27 0.80 7.52
C SER A 33 18.46 1.04 8.46
N HIS A 34 18.19 1.24 9.75
CA HIS A 34 19.23 1.56 10.75
C HIS A 34 20.07 0.35 11.17
N TRP A 35 19.53 -0.86 11.02
CA TRP A 35 20.11 -2.09 11.55
C TRP A 35 20.02 -3.19 10.50
N PRO A 36 20.90 -4.20 10.52
CA PRO A 36 20.85 -5.34 9.60
C PRO A 36 19.68 -6.30 9.90
N VAL A 37 18.61 -5.80 10.54
CA VAL A 37 17.38 -6.55 10.74
C VAL A 37 16.48 -6.27 9.54
N GLY A 38 15.95 -7.33 8.89
CA GLY A 38 14.86 -7.26 7.93
C GLY A 38 13.84 -6.20 8.31
N CYS A 39 13.76 -5.17 7.47
CA CYS A 39 12.84 -4.06 7.62
C CYS A 39 11.78 -4.18 6.53
N ALA A 40 10.55 -3.80 6.85
CA ALA A 40 9.47 -3.79 5.90
C ALA A 40 8.61 -2.54 6.09
N SER A 41 8.19 -1.97 4.96
CA SER A 41 7.25 -0.87 4.91
C SER A 41 6.00 -1.30 4.16
N VAL A 42 4.84 -0.88 4.67
CA VAL A 42 3.55 -1.00 4.01
C VAL A 42 3.07 0.40 3.67
N VAL A 43 2.74 0.63 2.41
CA VAL A 43 2.32 1.94 1.89
C VAL A 43 0.96 1.81 1.26
N VAL A 44 0.04 2.69 1.63
CA VAL A 44 -1.32 2.72 1.08
C VAL A 44 -1.46 3.96 0.21
N ALA A 45 -1.58 3.78 -1.11
CA ALA A 45 -1.52 4.89 -2.09
C ALA A 45 -2.35 4.59 -3.35
N LEU A 46 -2.66 5.63 -4.14
CA LEU A 46 -3.41 5.50 -5.40
C LEU A 46 -2.55 4.94 -6.55
N SER A 47 -1.24 5.12 -6.47
CA SER A 47 -0.27 4.68 -7.49
C SER A 47 1.08 4.34 -6.85
N GLU A 48 1.91 3.62 -7.60
CA GLU A 48 3.29 3.30 -7.17
C GLU A 48 4.15 4.57 -7.02
N GLU A 49 3.97 5.56 -7.90
CA GLU A 49 4.68 6.85 -7.82
C GLU A 49 4.34 7.59 -6.51
N GLN A 50 3.04 7.62 -6.14
CA GLN A 50 2.63 8.21 -4.87
C GLN A 50 3.17 7.39 -3.69
N ALA A 51 3.16 6.06 -3.79
CA ALA A 51 3.71 5.18 -2.75
C ALA A 51 5.21 5.45 -2.53
N ARG A 52 5.98 5.59 -3.60
CA ARG A 52 7.40 5.96 -3.55
C ARG A 52 7.60 7.29 -2.83
N GLY A 53 6.87 8.33 -3.23
CA GLY A 53 6.98 9.64 -2.61
C GLY A 53 6.66 9.64 -1.11
N LEU A 54 5.66 8.86 -0.69
CA LEU A 54 5.29 8.69 0.72
C LEU A 54 6.38 7.95 1.50
N LEU A 55 6.91 6.85 0.95
CA LEU A 55 7.97 6.10 1.61
C LEU A 55 9.25 6.92 1.72
N ASP A 56 9.65 7.64 0.66
CA ASP A 56 10.83 8.50 0.69
C ASP A 56 10.73 9.61 1.74
N ALA A 57 9.53 10.17 1.94
CA ALA A 57 9.28 11.17 2.96
C ALA A 57 9.42 10.58 4.37
N GLU A 58 8.88 9.38 4.59
CA GLU A 58 8.98 8.68 5.87
C GLU A 58 10.45 8.27 6.14
N LEU A 59 11.15 7.69 5.17
CA LEU A 59 12.58 7.37 5.31
C LEU A 59 13.39 8.59 5.76
N ARG A 60 13.18 9.75 5.12
CA ARG A 60 13.82 11.02 5.53
C ARG A 60 13.48 11.43 6.95
N ALA A 61 12.21 11.31 7.34
CA ALA A 61 11.77 11.65 8.69
C ALA A 61 12.42 10.77 9.76
N HIS A 62 12.77 9.52 9.42
CA HIS A 62 13.47 8.57 10.28
C HIS A 62 15.00 8.63 10.14
N GLY A 63 15.54 9.59 9.38
CA GLY A 63 16.99 9.73 9.16
C GLY A 63 17.61 8.66 8.27
N LEU A 64 16.79 7.96 7.48
CA LEU A 64 17.19 6.94 6.52
C LEU A 64 17.41 7.57 5.14
N ASN A 65 18.26 6.94 4.33
CA ASN A 65 18.58 7.45 2.99
C ASN A 65 17.54 7.00 1.95
N PRO A 66 16.65 7.89 1.46
CA PRO A 66 15.63 7.51 0.47
C PRO A 66 16.22 7.31 -0.94
N ASN A 67 17.46 7.74 -1.20
CA ASN A 67 18.07 7.65 -2.54
C ASN A 67 18.68 6.27 -2.81
N GLU A 68 18.76 5.42 -1.79
CA GLU A 68 19.13 4.02 -1.99
C GLU A 68 18.03 3.32 -2.81
N PRO A 69 18.39 2.60 -3.88
CA PRO A 69 17.41 1.88 -4.68
C PRO A 69 16.69 0.82 -3.84
N TYR A 70 15.36 0.82 -3.91
CA TYR A 70 14.51 -0.20 -3.30
C TYR A 70 13.36 -0.56 -4.23
N THR A 71 12.67 -1.66 -3.94
CA THR A 71 11.54 -2.15 -4.72
C THR A 71 10.22 -1.90 -4.00
N LEU A 72 9.18 -1.58 -4.78
CA LEU A 72 7.79 -1.58 -4.33
C LEU A 72 7.06 -2.69 -5.05
N LYS A 73 6.35 -3.51 -4.29
CA LYS A 73 5.49 -4.57 -4.84
C LYS A 73 4.05 -4.26 -4.47
N GLU A 74 3.20 -4.12 -5.47
CA GLU A 74 1.76 -4.03 -5.26
C GLU A 74 1.25 -5.40 -4.76
N ILE A 75 0.52 -5.41 -3.66
CA ILE A 75 -0.19 -6.60 -3.20
C ILE A 75 -1.54 -6.61 -3.90
N GLY A 76 -1.70 -7.49 -4.90
CA GLY A 76 -2.98 -7.73 -5.54
C GLY A 76 -3.95 -8.42 -4.58
N GLN A 77 -5.14 -7.84 -4.37
CA GLN A 77 -6.13 -8.35 -3.41
C GLN A 77 -7.40 -8.83 -4.10
N GLY A 78 -7.25 -9.83 -4.97
CA GLY A 78 -8.35 -10.61 -5.53
C GLY A 78 -9.14 -11.37 -4.47
N GLU A 79 -8.44 -11.85 -3.45
CA GLU A 79 -8.92 -12.77 -2.43
C GLU A 79 -8.32 -12.37 -1.07
N PRO A 80 -9.00 -12.68 0.06
CA PRO A 80 -8.42 -12.53 1.39
C PRO A 80 -7.08 -13.27 1.50
N VAL A 81 -6.03 -12.56 1.92
CA VAL A 81 -4.66 -13.10 1.97
C VAL A 81 -3.90 -12.55 3.18
N ALA A 82 -3.02 -13.38 3.76
CA ALA A 82 -2.02 -12.96 4.73
C ALA A 82 -0.64 -13.02 4.06
N ILE A 83 0.16 -11.98 4.23
CA ILE A 83 1.51 -11.89 3.64
C ILE A 83 2.50 -11.60 4.76
N VAL A 84 3.50 -12.46 4.87
CA VAL A 84 4.63 -12.29 5.79
C VAL A 84 5.76 -11.61 5.02
N LEU A 85 6.13 -10.40 5.44
CA LEU A 85 7.17 -9.59 4.78
C LEU A 85 8.57 -9.86 5.33
N CYS A 86 8.66 -10.13 6.63
CA CYS A 86 9.87 -10.58 7.31
C CYS A 86 9.46 -11.69 8.27
N ASP A 87 10.04 -12.88 8.14
CA ASP A 87 9.78 -14.06 8.98
C ASP A 87 10.87 -14.28 10.04
N GLY A 88 11.78 -13.32 10.18
CA GLY A 88 12.89 -13.36 11.14
C GLY A 88 13.98 -14.38 10.79
N GLN A 89 13.96 -14.96 9.58
CA GLN A 89 15.11 -15.65 9.03
C GLN A 89 16.09 -14.58 8.54
N TYR A 90 17.07 -14.26 9.38
CA TYR A 90 18.17 -13.34 9.08
C TYR A 90 19.38 -14.09 8.50
#